data_AF-X6DVQ7-F1
#
_entry.id   AF-X6DVQ7-F1
#
_cell.length_a   1.000
_cell.length_b   1.000
_cell.length_c   1.000
_cell.angle_alpha   90.00
_cell.angle_beta   90.00
_cell.angle_gamma   90.00
#
_symmetry.space_group_name_H-M   'P 1'
#
loop_
_entity.id
_entity.type
_entity.pdbx_description
1 polymer ?
#
loop_
_entity_poly.entity_id
_entity_poly.type
_entity_poly.pdbx_seq_one_letter_code
_entity_poly.pdbx_strand_id
1 'polypeptide(L)'
;MASVDIPMRIEDQMRSLRDIERRIRASEFWRAKTDGVEAAVRRLYLTGGTDCGGAHWPSDDSKGEVSSRISVERKKKRKFEVLWARSEERAKSIDWQRLSRADVSALNW
;
A
#
# COMPACT_ATOMS: atom_id res chain seq x y z
N MET A 1 17.92 -20.52 1.63
CA MET A 1 17.15 -19.29 1.93
C MET A 1 15.80 -19.48 1.28
N ALA A 2 14.70 -19.51 2.04
CA ALA A 2 13.37 -19.63 1.46
C ALA A 2 13.09 -18.36 0.65
N SER A 3 12.84 -18.51 -0.66
CA SER A 3 12.35 -17.42 -1.48
C SER A 3 11.00 -17.01 -0.93
N VAL A 4 10.91 -15.79 -0.39
CA VAL A 4 9.63 -15.20 0.00
C VAL A 4 8.87 -14.97 -1.29
N ASP A 5 7.78 -15.72 -1.49
CA ASP A 5 6.85 -15.44 -2.57
C ASP A 5 6.15 -14.11 -2.23
N ILE A 6 6.61 -13.04 -2.86
CA ILE A 6 6.03 -11.72 -2.65
C ILE A 6 4.73 -11.69 -3.45
N PRO A 7 3.57 -11.51 -2.81
CA PRO A 7 2.31 -11.47 -3.52
C PRO A 7 2.34 -10.31 -4.52
N MET A 8 2.28 -10.65 -5.80
CA MET A 8 2.20 -9.69 -6.90
C MET A 8 0.73 -9.45 -7.25
N ARG A 9 0.41 -8.22 -7.63
CA ARG A 9 -0.89 -7.88 -8.19
C ARG A 9 -1.04 -8.53 -9.56
N ILE A 10 -2.22 -9.06 -9.81
CA ILE A 10 -2.58 -9.59 -11.12
C ILE A 10 -2.91 -8.44 -12.09
N GLU A 11 -2.96 -8.74 -13.38
CA GLU A 11 -3.13 -7.73 -14.43
C GLU A 11 -4.41 -6.89 -14.27
N ASP A 12 -5.54 -7.52 -13.97
CA ASP A 12 -6.82 -6.80 -13.82
C ASP A 12 -6.81 -5.83 -12.65
N GLN A 13 -6.19 -6.22 -11.53
CA GLN A 13 -5.98 -5.32 -10.39
C GLN A 13 -5.10 -4.13 -10.78
N MET A 14 -4.00 -4.39 -11.50
CA MET A 14 -3.10 -3.33 -11.97
C MET A 14 -3.80 -2.38 -12.94
N ARG A 15 -4.63 -2.90 -13.84
CA ARG A 15 -5.42 -2.10 -14.79
C ARG A 15 -6.36 -1.16 -14.05
N SER A 16 -7.13 -1.69 -13.10
CA SER A 16 -8.06 -0.90 -12.28
C SER A 16 -7.33 0.20 -11.49
N LEU A 17 -6.20 -0.12 -10.85
CA LEU A 17 -5.43 0.88 -10.10
C LEU A 17 -4.84 1.97 -11.01
N ARG A 18 -4.35 1.62 -12.20
CA ARG A 18 -3.85 2.59 -13.17
C ARG A 18 -4.95 3.52 -13.68
N ASP A 19 -6.16 3.00 -13.86
CA ASP A 19 -7.31 3.83 -14.23
C ASP A 19 -7.67 4.84 -13.12
N ILE A 20 -7.61 4.42 -11.86
CA ILE A 20 -7.82 5.32 -10.71
C ILE A 20 -6.67 6.33 -10.59
N GLU A 21 -5.41 5.91 -10.74
CA GLU A 21 -4.24 6.81 -10.76
C GLU A 21 -4.41 7.89 -11.82
N ARG A 22 -4.80 7.52 -13.05
CA ARG A 22 -5.06 8.47 -14.14
C ARG A 22 -6.13 9.48 -13.75
N ARG A 23 -7.21 9.04 -13.10
CA ARG A 23 -8.30 9.93 -12.63
C ARG A 23 -7.83 10.87 -11.52
N ILE A 24 -7.01 10.38 -10.58
CA ILE A 24 -6.43 11.22 -9.52
C ILE A 24 -5.54 12.30 -10.13
N ARG A 25 -4.66 11.93 -11.07
CA ARG A 25 -3.74 12.87 -11.73
C ARG A 25 -4.48 13.89 -12.61
N ALA A 26 -5.59 13.50 -13.24
CA ALA A 26 -6.41 14.39 -14.07
C ALA A 26 -7.41 15.24 -13.27
N SER A 27 -7.60 14.98 -11.98
CA SER A 27 -8.62 15.63 -11.17
C SER A 27 -8.27 17.09 -10.87
N GLU A 28 -9.20 17.99 -11.21
CA GLU A 28 -9.04 19.44 -10.99
C GLU A 28 -8.87 19.81 -9.52
N PHE A 29 -9.49 19.05 -8.61
CA PHE A 29 -9.33 19.22 -7.16
C PHE A 29 -7.86 19.19 -6.71
N TRP A 30 -7.02 18.42 -7.42
CA TRP A 30 -5.61 18.23 -7.09
C TRP A 30 -4.66 19.06 -7.96
N ARG A 31 -5.17 19.84 -8.92
CA ARG A 31 -4.37 20.52 -9.96
C ARG A 31 -3.30 21.47 -9.40
N ALA A 32 -3.54 22.07 -8.24
CA ALA A 32 -2.58 22.94 -7.55
C ALA A 32 -1.91 22.26 -6.32
N LYS A 33 -2.16 20.97 -6.10
CA LYS A 33 -1.72 20.19 -4.93
C LYS A 33 -0.94 18.96 -5.40
N THR A 34 0.19 19.18 -6.06
CA THR A 34 1.05 18.12 -6.61
C THR A 34 1.46 17.10 -5.54
N ASP A 35 1.81 17.56 -4.34
CA ASP A 35 2.14 16.68 -3.22
C ASP A 35 0.92 15.86 -2.76
N GLY A 36 -0.27 16.43 -2.86
CA GLY A 36 -1.53 15.74 -2.59
C GLY A 36 -1.85 14.66 -3.62
N VAL A 37 -1.59 14.91 -4.91
CA VAL A 37 -1.70 13.90 -5.99
C VAL A 37 -0.81 12.71 -5.66
N GLU A 38 0.48 12.96 -5.41
CA GLU A 38 1.46 11.91 -5.17
C GLU A 38 1.15 11.12 -3.89
N ALA A 39 0.73 11.80 -2.82
CA ALA A 39 0.29 11.13 -1.60
C ALA A 39 -0.94 10.24 -1.84
N ALA A 40 -1.90 10.70 -2.65
CA ALA A 40 -3.10 9.93 -3.00
C ALA A 40 -2.76 8.71 -3.87
N VAL A 41 -1.88 8.86 -4.86
CA VAL A 41 -1.39 7.76 -5.70
C VAL A 41 -0.60 6.74 -4.87
N ARG A 42 0.29 7.18 -4.00
CA ARG A 42 1.02 6.30 -3.08
C ARG A 42 0.07 5.52 -2.17
N ARG A 43 -0.96 6.19 -1.62
CA ARG A 43 -1.98 5.53 -0.79
C ARG A 43 -2.77 4.50 -1.58
N LEU A 44 -3.17 4.82 -2.82
CA LEU A 44 -3.87 3.90 -3.72
C LEU A 44 -3.11 2.58 -3.88
N TYR A 45 -1.80 2.63 -4.18
CA TYR A 45 -1.00 1.42 -4.36
C TYR A 45 -0.55 0.76 -3.04
N LEU A 46 -0.49 1.48 -1.93
CA LEU A 46 -0.23 0.88 -0.63
C LEU A 46 -1.44 0.06 -0.14
N THR A 47 -2.67 0.53 -0.39
CA THR A 47 -3.90 -0.07 0.15
C THR A 47 -4.71 -0.85 -0.87
N GLY A 48 -4.29 -0.86 -2.14
CA GLY A 48 -5.06 -1.49 -3.22
C GLY A 48 -6.39 -0.78 -3.51
N GLY A 49 -6.53 0.50 -3.13
CA GLY A 49 -7.74 1.28 -3.34
C GLY A 49 -8.90 0.95 -2.40
N THR A 50 -8.68 0.11 -1.37
CA THR A 50 -9.71 -0.28 -0.39
C THR A 50 -9.85 0.70 0.77
N ASP A 51 -8.90 1.61 0.95
CA ASP A 51 -8.87 2.52 2.09
C ASP A 51 -9.60 3.84 1.78
N CYS A 52 -10.89 3.86 2.11
CA CYS A 52 -11.73 5.07 2.08
C CYS A 52 -11.75 5.85 3.41
N GLY A 53 -10.76 5.65 4.29
CA GLY A 53 -10.60 6.45 5.52
C GLY A 53 -11.29 5.91 6.77
N GLY A 54 -11.80 4.67 6.75
CA GLY A 54 -12.30 3.98 7.92
C GLY A 54 -11.45 2.75 8.22
N ALA A 55 -10.71 2.77 9.34
CA ALA A 55 -10.03 1.57 9.78
C ALA A 55 -11.05 0.65 10.46
N HIS A 56 -11.39 -0.48 9.82
CA HIS A 56 -12.30 -1.47 10.38
C HIS A 56 -11.54 -2.28 11.45
N TRP A 57 -11.48 -1.71 12.65
CA TRP A 57 -10.98 -2.40 13.84
C TRP A 57 -12.17 -3.10 14.51
N PRO A 58 -12.15 -4.43 14.64
CA PRO A 58 -13.10 -5.14 15.47
C PRO A 58 -13.05 -4.54 16.88
N SER A 59 -14.22 -4.22 17.44
CA SER A 59 -14.32 -3.61 18.78
C SER A 59 -13.81 -4.53 19.89
N ASP A 60 -13.73 -5.83 19.59
CA ASP A 60 -13.33 -6.90 20.52
C ASP A 60 -11.82 -7.22 20.47
N ASP A 61 -11.04 -6.61 19.57
CA ASP A 61 -9.59 -6.85 19.50
C ASP A 61 -8.92 -6.35 20.80
N SER A 62 -8.05 -7.17 21.38
CA SER A 62 -7.27 -6.75 22.55
C SER A 62 -6.29 -5.62 22.18
N LYS A 63 -5.93 -4.77 23.16
CA LYS A 63 -4.92 -3.71 22.97
C LYS A 63 -3.59 -4.25 22.40
N GLY A 64 -3.22 -5.49 22.76
CA GLY A 64 -2.00 -6.15 22.26
C GLY A 64 -2.09 -6.52 20.78
N GLU A 65 -3.25 -6.99 20.32
CA GLU A 65 -3.51 -7.33 18.92
C GLU A 65 -3.55 -6.07 18.04
N VAL A 66 -4.23 -5.02 18.50
CA VAL A 66 -4.27 -3.71 17.82
C VAL A 66 -2.85 -3.15 17.67
N SER A 67 -2.06 -3.14 18.75
CA SER A 67 -0.67 -2.64 18.72
C SER A 67 0.22 -3.45 17.77
N SER A 68 0.06 -4.77 17.74
CA SER A 68 0.78 -5.67 16.83
C SER A 68 0.42 -5.39 15.38
N ARG A 69 -0.88 -5.25 15.06
CA ARG A 69 -1.36 -4.90 13.71
C ARG A 69 -0.84 -3.53 13.26
N ILE A 70 -0.94 -2.51 14.11
CA ILE A 70 -0.40 -1.16 13.82
C ILE A 70 1.09 -1.22 13.52
N SER A 71 1.85 -2.02 14.28
CA SER A 71 3.29 -2.17 14.06
C SER A 71 3.62 -2.81 12.70
N VAL A 72 2.80 -3.77 12.25
CA VAL A 72 2.92 -4.37 10.91
C VAL A 72 2.58 -3.35 9.82
N GLU A 73 1.47 -2.63 9.95
CA GLU A 73 1.06 -1.61 8.98
C GLU A 73 2.10 -0.48 8.86
N ARG A 74 2.69 -0.05 9.98
CA ARG A 74 3.82 0.92 9.98
C ARG A 74 5.04 0.37 9.25
N LYS A 75 5.39 -0.91 9.45
CA LYS A 75 6.52 -1.55 8.75
C LYS A 75 6.25 -1.67 7.25
N LYS A 76 5.03 -2.09 6.85
CA LYS A 76 4.60 -2.12 5.44
C LYS A 76 4.77 -0.75 4.79
N LYS A 77 4.22 0.30 5.41
CA LYS A 77 4.31 1.66 4.91
C LYS A 77 5.77 2.11 4.71
N ARG A 78 6.64 1.88 5.70
CA ARG A 78 8.06 2.23 5.58
C ARG A 78 8.75 1.48 4.43
N LYS A 79 8.51 0.17 4.28
CA LYS A 79 9.11 -0.63 3.21
C LYS A 79 8.59 -0.21 1.83
N PHE A 80 7.29 0.09 1.74
CA PHE A 80 6.70 0.66 0.54
C PHE A 80 7.34 1.99 0.16
N GLU A 81 7.50 2.92 1.10
CA GLU A 81 8.12 4.23 0.85
C GLU A 81 9.57 4.10 0.35
N VAL A 82 10.36 3.21 0.97
CA VAL A 82 11.73 2.93 0.54
C VAL A 82 11.75 2.35 -0.88
N LEU A 83 10.87 1.37 -1.16
CA LEU A 83 10.81 0.75 -2.48
C LEU A 83 10.28 1.72 -3.53
N TRP A 84 9.30 2.55 -3.20
CA TRP A 84 8.76 3.58 -4.09
C TRP A 84 9.85 4.55 -4.54
N ALA A 85 10.67 5.02 -3.60
CA ALA A 85 11.78 5.92 -3.90
C ALA A 85 12.85 5.29 -4.80
N ARG A 86 13.02 3.96 -4.75
CA ARG A 86 14.02 3.22 -5.54
C ARG A 86 13.49 2.73 -6.88
N SER A 87 12.24 2.26 -6.91
CA SER A 87 11.58 1.65 -8.07
C SER A 87 10.07 1.73 -7.90
N GLU A 88 9.48 2.78 -8.46
CA GLU A 88 8.03 3.03 -8.41
C GLU A 88 7.23 1.87 -9.01
N GLU A 89 7.59 1.38 -10.21
CA GLU A 89 6.86 0.28 -10.85
C GLU A 89 6.91 -1.01 -10.02
N ARG A 90 8.02 -1.28 -9.33
CA ARG A 90 8.11 -2.43 -8.43
C ARG A 90 7.26 -2.24 -7.18
N ALA A 91 7.20 -1.03 -6.63
CA ALA A 91 6.31 -0.72 -5.51
C ALA A 91 4.83 -0.85 -5.91
N LYS A 92 4.45 -0.44 -7.13
CA LYS A 92 3.08 -0.55 -7.66
C LYS A 92 2.63 -1.98 -7.88
N SER A 93 3.54 -2.86 -8.31
CA SER A 93 3.20 -4.25 -8.68
C SER A 93 3.04 -5.22 -7.50
N ILE A 94 3.54 -4.89 -6.31
CA ILE A 94 3.37 -5.73 -5.10
C ILE A 94 1.99 -5.51 -4.49
N ASP A 95 1.29 -6.57 -4.09
CA ASP A 95 0.05 -6.50 -3.34
C ASP A 95 0.31 -6.33 -1.83
N TRP A 96 0.57 -5.09 -1.42
CA TRP A 96 0.89 -4.72 -0.03
C TRP A 96 -0.21 -5.05 0.98
N GLN A 97 -1.47 -5.11 0.55
CA GLN A 97 -2.58 -5.44 1.42
C GLN A 97 -2.52 -6.92 1.84
N ARG A 98 -2.11 -7.80 0.92
CA ARG A 98 -2.01 -9.25 1.15
C ARG A 98 -0.75 -9.67 1.88
N LEU A 99 0.24 -8.78 2.03
CA LEU A 99 1.45 -9.08 2.80
C LEU A 99 1.11 -9.41 4.25
N SER A 100 1.53 -10.59 4.69
CA SER A 100 1.47 -11.01 6.08
C SER A 100 2.59 -10.38 6.91
N ARG A 101 2.51 -10.52 8.24
CA ARG A 101 3.59 -10.10 9.14
C ARG A 101 4.93 -10.78 8.82
N ALA A 102 4.89 -12.03 8.37
CA ALA A 102 6.06 -12.80 8.01
C ALA A 102 6.71 -12.22 6.75
N ASP A 103 5.91 -11.97 5.70
CA ASP A 103 6.40 -11.39 4.44
C ASP A 103 7.05 -10.03 4.66
N VAL A 104 6.38 -9.17 5.45
CA VAL A 104 6.90 -7.84 5.78
C VAL A 104 8.23 -7.94 6.51
N SER A 105 8.41 -8.92 7.39
CA SER A 105 9.68 -9.10 8.11
C SER A 105 10.77 -9.62 7.18
N ALA A 106 10.43 -10.44 6.20
CA ALA A 106 11.37 -11.09 5.30
C ALA A 106 11.80 -10.23 4.10
N LEU A 107 11.07 -9.15 3.78
CA LEU A 107 11.46 -8.15 2.77
C LEU A 107 12.74 -7.38 3.18
N ASN A 108 13.94 -7.86 2.89
CA ASN A 108 15.19 -7.10 3.12
C ASN A 108 15.63 -6.39 1.84
N TRP A 109 15.59 -5.05 1.83
CA TRP A 109 15.89 -4.20 0.67
C TRP A 109 16.75 -3.02 1.13
#